data_AF-A0A955LAQ4-F1
#
_entry.id   AF-A0A955LAQ4-F1
#
_cell.length_a   1.000
_cell.length_b   1.000
_cell.length_c   1.000
_cell.angle_alpha   90.00
_cell.angle_beta   90.00
_cell.angle_gamma   90.00
#
_symmetry.space_group_name_H-M   'P 1'
#
loop_
_entity.id
_entity.type
_entity.pdbx_description
1 polymer ?
#
loop_
_entity_poly.entity_id
_entity_poly.type
_entity_poly.pdbx_seq_one_letter_code
_entity_poly.pdbx_strand_id
1 'polypeptide(L)'
;MKRKAAAFNLIELMVVMGVAAVLIVIGLQGASIIQEKSRDSLRKDTLAQISEAINAYRIVTLKFPVSGQVTFLQDGFYIDGVKQVNFTNNTKSGTSTTNSQTKYYYNLSSSGYLVCAQLESGNIDSIGTGECPNPLP
;
A
#
# COMPACT_ATOMS: atom_id res chain seq x y z
N MET A 1 -19.25 25.84 -52.31
CA MET A 1 -19.75 24.48 -51.96
C MET A 1 -20.14 24.45 -50.49
N LYS A 2 -21.43 24.34 -50.15
CA LYS A 2 -21.91 24.28 -48.76
C LYS A 2 -21.89 22.81 -48.31
N ARG A 3 -21.09 22.47 -47.29
CA ARG A 3 -21.04 21.12 -46.72
C ARG A 3 -22.37 20.86 -45.98
N LYS A 4 -23.07 19.78 -46.32
CA LYS A 4 -24.19 19.27 -45.52
C LYS A 4 -23.60 18.69 -44.23
N ALA A 5 -23.90 19.29 -43.09
CA ALA A 5 -23.64 18.67 -41.80
C ALA A 5 -24.69 17.55 -41.61
N ALA A 6 -24.26 16.31 -41.49
CA ALA A 6 -25.13 15.21 -41.11
C ALA A 6 -25.48 15.40 -39.63
N ALA A 7 -26.73 15.78 -39.34
CA ALA A 7 -27.24 15.84 -37.98
C ALA A 7 -27.48 14.42 -37.49
N PHE A 8 -26.97 14.10 -36.30
CA PHE A 8 -27.19 12.82 -35.61
C PHE A 8 -28.68 12.59 -35.34
N ASN A 9 -29.16 11.36 -35.51
CA ASN A 9 -30.55 11.04 -35.21
C ASN A 9 -30.77 11.00 -33.68
N LEU A 10 -31.94 11.45 -33.20
CA LEU A 10 -32.28 11.47 -31.78
C LEU A 10 -32.23 10.06 -31.17
N ILE A 11 -32.69 9.06 -31.93
CA ILE A 11 -32.63 7.64 -31.52
C ILE A 11 -31.18 7.20 -31.35
N GLU A 12 -30.27 7.66 -32.20
CA GLU A 12 -28.85 7.30 -32.17
C GLU A 12 -28.17 7.86 -30.91
N LEU A 13 -28.49 9.10 -30.55
CA LEU A 13 -28.05 9.68 -29.28
C LEU A 13 -28.59 8.91 -28.07
N MET A 14 -29.84 8.45 -28.15
CA MET A 14 -30.49 7.74 -27.05
C MET A 14 -29.88 6.34 -26.81
N VAL A 15 -29.57 5.62 -27.89
CA VAL A 15 -28.88 4.32 -27.82
C VAL A 15 -27.47 4.48 -27.25
N VAL A 16 -26.72 5.50 -27.69
CA VAL A 16 -25.35 5.76 -27.20
C VAL A 16 -25.33 6.04 -25.69
N MET A 17 -26.25 6.88 -25.20
CA MET A 17 -26.35 7.16 -23.76
C MET A 17 -26.76 5.91 -22.96
N GLY A 18 -27.62 5.06 -23.53
CA GLY A 18 -28.00 3.78 -22.91
C GLY A 18 -26.81 2.83 -22.76
N VAL A 19 -26.00 2.65 -23.81
CA VAL A 19 -24.79 1.82 -23.76
C VAL A 19 -23.73 2.44 -22.84
N ALA A 20 -23.55 3.77 -22.88
CA ALA A 20 -22.61 4.46 -22.01
C ALA A 20 -22.94 4.30 -20.52
N ALA A 21 -24.23 4.39 -20.15
CA ALA A 21 -24.67 4.20 -18.77
C ALA A 21 -24.31 2.80 -18.22
N VAL A 22 -24.50 1.75 -19.03
CA VAL A 22 -24.13 0.37 -18.65
C VAL A 22 -22.63 0.24 -18.43
N LEU A 23 -21.82 0.80 -19.34
CA LEU A 23 -20.35 0.72 -19.25
C LEU A 23 -19.81 1.47 -18.02
N ILE A 24 -20.40 2.61 -17.67
CA ILE A 24 -20.00 3.40 -16.49
C ILE A 24 -20.19 2.58 -15.20
N VAL A 25 -21.34 1.92 -15.04
CA VAL A 25 -21.64 1.12 -13.83
C VAL A 25 -20.65 -0.03 -13.64
N ILE A 26 -20.26 -0.69 -14.74
CA ILE A 26 -19.27 -1.78 -14.69
C ILE A 26 -17.87 -1.22 -14.41
N GLY A 27 -17.51 -0.09 -15.03
CA GLY A 27 -16.20 0.53 -14.90
C GLY A 27 -15.87 1.00 -13.48
N LEU A 28 -16.85 1.55 -12.75
CA LEU A 28 -16.64 2.07 -11.40
C LEU A 28 -16.27 0.99 -10.37
N GLN A 29 -16.84 -0.22 -10.49
CA GLN A 29 -16.59 -1.31 -9.54
C GLN A 29 -15.14 -1.84 -9.66
N GLY A 30 -14.62 -1.96 -10.88
CA GLY A 30 -13.25 -2.45 -11.11
C GLY A 30 -12.15 -1.53 -10.58
N ALA A 31 -12.37 -0.21 -10.59
CA ALA A 31 -11.37 0.76 -10.16
C ALA A 31 -10.96 0.59 -8.69
N SER A 32 -11.91 0.25 -7.82
CA SER A 32 -11.66 0.09 -6.37
C SER A 32 -10.72 -1.08 -6.06
N ILE A 33 -10.95 -2.24 -6.69
CA ILE A 33 -10.17 -3.46 -6.52
C ILE A 33 -8.74 -3.29 -7.04
N ILE A 34 -8.59 -2.60 -8.18
CA ILE A 34 -7.26 -2.34 -8.76
C ILE A 34 -6.44 -1.44 -7.84
N GLN A 35 -7.06 -0.40 -7.28
CA GLN A 35 -6.39 0.49 -6.34
C GLN A 35 -6.00 -0.21 -5.04
N GLU A 36 -6.85 -1.09 -4.52
CA GLU A 36 -6.53 -1.93 -3.35
C GLU A 36 -5.31 -2.82 -3.62
N LYS A 37 -5.31 -3.56 -4.74
CA LYS A 37 -4.18 -4.42 -5.13
C LYS A 37 -2.89 -3.64 -5.35
N SER A 38 -2.99 -2.44 -5.94
CA SER A 38 -1.84 -1.55 -6.11
C SER A 38 -1.24 -1.14 -4.76
N ARG A 39 -2.07 -0.75 -3.79
CA ARG A 39 -1.60 -0.40 -2.44
C ARG A 39 -1.01 -1.60 -1.71
N ASP A 40 -1.62 -2.78 -1.82
CA ASP A 40 -1.08 -4.01 -1.24
C ASP A 40 0.29 -4.37 -1.84
N SER A 41 0.48 -4.20 -3.15
CA SER A 41 1.81 -4.34 -3.78
C SER A 41 2.81 -3.35 -3.20
N LEU A 42 2.44 -2.08 -3.08
CA LEU A 42 3.30 -1.05 -2.48
C LEU A 42 3.65 -1.37 -1.02
N ARG A 43 2.74 -1.97 -0.25
CA ARG A 43 3.02 -2.40 1.13
C ARG A 43 4.05 -3.51 1.19
N LYS A 44 3.97 -4.47 0.28
CA LYS A 44 4.96 -5.57 0.15
C LYS A 44 6.32 -5.03 -0.29
N ASP A 45 6.34 -4.11 -1.24
CA ASP A 45 7.59 -3.45 -1.65
C ASP A 45 8.20 -2.65 -0.50
N THR A 46 7.36 -1.99 0.31
CA THR A 46 7.78 -1.30 1.54
C THR A 46 8.39 -2.28 2.55
N LEU A 47 7.77 -3.46 2.76
CA LEU A 47 8.34 -4.51 3.62
C LEU A 47 9.72 -4.95 3.14
N ALA A 48 9.91 -5.13 1.84
CA ALA A 48 11.21 -5.47 1.27
C ALA A 48 12.25 -4.37 1.51
N GLN A 49 11.87 -3.10 1.35
CA GLN A 49 12.75 -1.96 1.63
C GLN A 49 13.12 -1.85 3.11
N ILE A 50 12.18 -2.13 4.02
CA ILE A 50 12.44 -2.20 5.47
C ILE A 50 13.44 -3.32 5.77
N SER A 51 13.23 -4.52 5.23
CA SER A 51 14.15 -5.65 5.34
C SER A 51 15.55 -5.30 4.86
N GLU A 52 15.67 -4.62 3.72
CA GLU A 52 16.94 -4.12 3.19
C GLU A 52 17.60 -3.11 4.14
N ALA A 53 16.83 -2.17 4.69
CA ALA A 53 17.33 -1.19 5.65
C ALA A 53 17.86 -1.84 6.94
N ILE A 54 17.15 -2.85 7.46
CA ILE A 54 17.58 -3.64 8.62
C ILE A 54 18.88 -4.41 8.30
N ASN A 55 18.98 -5.00 7.12
CA ASN A 55 20.20 -5.70 6.70
C ASN A 55 21.37 -4.74 6.53
N ALA A 56 21.15 -3.54 5.98
CA ALA A 56 22.17 -2.49 5.90
C ALA A 56 22.65 -2.05 7.29
N TYR A 57 21.73 -1.87 8.24
CA TYR A 57 22.06 -1.60 9.64
C TYR A 57 22.94 -2.70 10.24
N ARG A 58 22.61 -3.97 9.99
CA ARG A 58 23.38 -5.12 10.48
C ARG A 58 24.78 -5.18 9.89
N ILE A 59 25.00 -4.75 8.66
CA ILE A 59 26.35 -4.72 8.05
C ILE A 59 27.25 -3.75 8.82
N VAL A 60 26.72 -2.60 9.25
CA VAL A 60 27.49 -1.56 9.96
C VAL A 60 27.70 -1.90 11.44
N THR A 61 26.66 -2.40 12.11
CA THR A 61 26.66 -2.59 13.58
C THR A 61 26.88 -4.03 14.02
N LEU A 62 26.95 -4.97 13.07
CA LEU A 62 27.03 -6.42 13.27
C LEU A 62 25.86 -7.03 14.07
N LYS A 63 24.79 -6.25 14.29
CA LYS A 63 23.61 -6.64 15.05
C LYS A 63 22.34 -6.16 14.36
N PHE A 64 21.22 -6.83 14.59
CA PHE A 64 19.91 -6.30 14.20
C PHE A 64 19.51 -5.16 15.15
N PRO A 65 18.75 -4.16 14.66
CA PRO A 65 18.32 -3.05 15.51
C PRO A 65 17.38 -3.57 16.60
N VAL A 66 17.58 -3.16 17.86
CA VAL A 66 16.62 -3.51 18.92
C VAL A 66 15.35 -2.66 18.75
N SER A 67 14.22 -3.10 19.30
CA SER A 67 12.93 -2.42 19.08
C SER A 67 12.93 -0.94 19.46
N GLY A 68 13.78 -0.50 20.39
CA GLY A 68 13.94 0.93 20.74
C GLY A 68 14.71 1.78 19.73
N GLN A 69 15.36 1.17 18.73
CA GLN A 69 16.10 1.84 17.65
C GLN A 69 15.30 1.93 16.36
N VAL A 70 14.13 1.27 16.33
CA VAL A 70 13.21 1.24 15.21
C VAL A 70 12.01 2.10 15.56
N THR A 71 11.70 3.06 14.71
CA THR A 71 10.48 3.86 14.85
C THR A 71 9.72 3.85 13.55
N PHE A 72 8.43 3.54 13.64
CA PHE A 72 7.50 3.77 12.55
C PHE A 72 6.77 5.07 12.82
N LEU A 73 6.77 5.94 11.84
CA LEU A 73 5.95 7.15 11.81
C LEU A 73 4.95 7.04 10.67
N GLN A 74 4.00 7.96 10.64
CA GLN A 74 2.98 8.05 9.59
C GLN A 74 3.57 7.94 8.16
N ASP A 75 4.71 8.57 7.94
CA ASP A 75 5.29 8.74 6.60
C ASP A 75 6.46 7.78 6.31
N GLY A 76 6.83 6.93 7.27
CA GLY A 76 7.96 6.04 7.04
C GLY A 76 8.44 5.22 8.23
N PHE A 77 9.48 4.46 7.94
CA PHE A 77 10.23 3.64 8.88
C PHE A 77 11.64 4.19 9.05
N TYR A 78 12.07 4.31 10.30
CA TYR A 78 13.33 4.93 10.70
C TYR A 78 14.11 3.95 11.57
N ILE A 79 15.39 3.76 11.21
CA ILE A 79 16.37 3.12 12.08
C ILE A 79 17.41 4.16 12.44
N ASP A 80 17.66 4.32 13.75
CA ASP A 80 18.63 5.28 14.26
C ASP A 80 20.00 5.13 13.55
N GLY A 81 20.47 6.24 12.97
CA GLY A 81 21.79 6.36 12.37
C GLY A 81 22.01 5.71 10.99
N VAL A 82 20.99 5.17 10.30
CA VAL A 82 21.24 4.42 9.03
C VAL A 82 20.35 4.79 7.85
N LYS A 83 19.02 4.59 7.91
CA LYS A 83 18.17 4.69 6.71
C LYS A 83 16.72 4.98 7.07
N GLN A 84 16.09 5.78 6.21
CA GLN A 84 14.64 6.05 6.21
C GLN A 84 14.01 5.34 5.02
N VAL A 85 12.92 4.61 5.25
CA VAL A 85 12.06 4.05 4.20
C VAL A 85 10.75 4.84 4.19
N ASN A 86 10.38 5.40 3.04
CA ASN A 86 9.17 6.22 2.93
C ASN A 86 7.95 5.39 2.54
N PHE A 87 6.80 5.74 3.11
CA PHE A 87 5.53 5.02 2.92
C PHE A 87 4.66 5.60 1.79
N THR A 88 5.29 6.23 0.80
CA THR A 88 4.61 6.98 -0.27
C THR A 88 3.52 6.14 -0.96
N ASN A 89 2.28 6.63 -0.90
CA ASN A 89 1.09 6.03 -1.54
C ASN A 89 0.69 4.62 -1.09
N ASN A 90 1.20 4.11 0.03
CA ASN A 90 0.81 2.80 0.55
C ASN A 90 -0.47 2.84 1.42
N THR A 91 -1.09 4.01 1.59
CA THR A 91 -2.33 4.22 2.35
C THR A 91 -3.48 4.69 1.45
N LYS A 92 -4.72 4.44 1.89
CA LYS A 92 -5.93 4.89 1.20
C LYS A 92 -6.12 6.40 1.44
N SER A 93 -6.34 7.16 0.37
CA SER A 93 -6.62 8.60 0.47
C SER A 93 -7.94 8.82 1.22
N GLY A 94 -7.92 9.62 2.31
CA GLY A 94 -9.12 9.99 3.08
C GLY A 94 -9.36 9.23 4.39
N THR A 95 -8.57 8.22 4.74
CA THR A 95 -8.54 7.71 6.13
C THR A 95 -7.56 8.57 6.94
N SER A 96 -8.11 9.39 7.85
CA SER A 96 -7.35 10.18 8.82
C SER A 96 -6.32 9.29 9.51
N THR A 97 -5.05 9.68 9.44
CA THR A 97 -3.90 9.04 10.07
C THR A 97 -3.81 9.29 11.58
N THR A 98 -4.89 9.78 12.18
CA THR A 98 -4.95 10.06 13.60
C THR A 98 -5.35 8.82 14.38
N ASN A 99 -4.33 8.20 15.00
CA ASN A 99 -4.37 7.35 16.19
C ASN A 99 -4.58 5.82 16.05
N SER A 100 -3.90 5.17 15.09
CA SER A 100 -3.54 3.73 15.11
C SER A 100 -2.40 3.50 14.11
N GLN A 101 -1.26 4.15 14.35
CA GLN A 101 -0.34 4.62 13.30
C GLN A 101 0.55 3.56 12.63
N THR A 102 0.34 2.28 12.88
CA THR A 102 1.17 1.26 12.25
C THR A 102 0.43 -0.02 11.90
N LYS A 103 0.01 -0.11 10.64
CA LYS A 103 -0.21 -1.41 9.99
C LYS A 103 1.09 -2.22 9.85
N TYR A 104 2.21 -1.75 10.41
CA TYR A 104 3.52 -2.34 10.32
C TYR A 104 4.03 -2.69 11.71
N TYR A 105 4.63 -3.86 11.85
CA TYR A 105 5.18 -4.29 13.14
C TYR A 105 6.60 -4.76 12.95
N TYR A 106 7.45 -4.47 13.93
CA TYR A 106 8.82 -4.96 13.99
C TYR A 106 9.04 -5.69 15.31
N ASN A 107 9.65 -6.86 15.24
CA ASN A 107 10.14 -7.56 16.41
C ASN A 107 11.51 -8.17 16.18
N LEU A 108 12.31 -8.21 17.24
CA LEU A 108 13.57 -8.91 17.25
C LEU A 108 13.39 -10.30 17.88
N SER A 109 13.98 -11.31 17.25
CA SER A 109 14.02 -12.69 17.73
C SER A 109 15.46 -13.08 18.05
N SER A 110 15.65 -14.13 18.84
CA SER A 110 16.98 -14.74 19.07
C SER A 110 17.65 -15.20 17.78
N SER A 111 16.85 -15.48 16.74
CA SER A 111 17.29 -16.08 15.48
C SER A 111 17.27 -15.12 14.29
N GLY A 112 16.88 -13.85 14.49
CA GLY A 112 16.71 -12.88 13.41
C GLY A 112 15.77 -11.74 13.78
N TYR A 113 15.05 -11.22 12.80
CA TYR A 113 14.02 -10.20 13.00
C TYR A 113 12.73 -10.63 12.30
N LEU A 114 11.63 -9.98 12.64
CA LEU A 114 10.33 -10.10 12.00
C LEU A 114 9.82 -8.69 11.66
N VAL A 115 9.39 -8.49 10.42
CA VAL A 115 8.63 -7.31 10.00
C VAL A 115 7.31 -7.76 9.40
N CYS A 116 6.20 -7.15 9.82
CA CYS A 116 4.85 -7.48 9.36
C CYS A 116 4.17 -6.26 8.76
N ALA A 117 3.23 -6.47 7.83
CA ALA A 117 2.30 -5.45 7.34
C ALA A 117 0.87 -5.98 7.21
N GLN A 118 -0.13 -5.20 7.60
CA GLN A 118 -1.53 -5.51 7.30
C GLN A 118 -1.92 -5.01 5.90
N LEU A 119 -2.41 -5.92 5.07
CA LEU A 119 -2.97 -5.64 3.75
C LEU A 119 -4.41 -5.10 3.87
N GLU A 120 -4.92 -4.47 2.81
CA GLU A 120 -6.31 -3.99 2.79
C GLU A 120 -7.34 -5.12 2.73
N SER A 121 -6.93 -6.28 2.18
CA SER A 121 -7.70 -7.52 2.25
C SER A 121 -7.90 -8.07 3.66
N GLY A 122 -7.24 -7.50 4.68
CA GLY A 122 -7.27 -7.97 6.06
C GLY A 122 -6.22 -9.04 6.37
N ASN A 123 -5.53 -9.58 5.37
CA ASN A 123 -4.41 -10.50 5.55
C ASN A 123 -3.17 -9.76 6.08
N ILE A 124 -2.31 -10.50 6.79
CA ILE A 124 -1.01 -10.00 7.24
C ILE A 124 0.06 -10.63 6.34
N ASP A 125 0.97 -9.81 5.84
CA ASP A 125 2.18 -10.26 5.15
C ASP A 125 3.40 -10.01 6.04
N SER A 126 4.46 -10.80 5.87
CA SER A 126 5.62 -10.73 6.76
C SER A 126 6.92 -11.17 6.11
N ILE A 127 8.02 -10.62 6.62
CA ILE A 127 9.38 -10.99 6.26
C ILE A 127 10.17 -11.24 7.55
N GLY A 128 10.86 -12.37 7.62
CA GLY A 128 11.72 -12.71 8.76
C GLY A 128 11.33 -14.00 9.46
N THR A 129 11.63 -14.09 10.75
CA THR A 129 11.41 -15.29 11.57
C THR A 129 10.43 -15.03 12.71
N GLY A 130 9.42 -15.90 12.83
CA GLY A 130 8.38 -15.81 13.86
C GLY A 130 6.99 -15.56 13.28
N GLU A 131 6.02 -15.29 14.15
CA GLU A 131 4.64 -15.03 13.79
C GLU A 131 4.26 -13.59 14.10
N CYS A 132 3.50 -12.97 13.21
CA CYS A 132 2.96 -11.63 13.41
C CYS A 132 1.80 -11.66 14.41
N PRO A 133 1.71 -10.69 15.33
CA PRO A 133 0.54 -10.57 16.18
C PRO A 133 -0.71 -10.27 15.32
N ASN A 134 -1.84 -10.85 15.72
CA ASN A 134 -3.13 -10.61 15.10
C ASN A 134 -4.16 -10.21 16.18
N PRO A 135 -4.64 -8.94 16.22
CA PRO A 135 -4.34 -7.86 15.28
C PRO A 135 -2.93 -7.26 15.47
N LEU A 136 -2.43 -6.57 14.44
CA LEU A 136 -1.21 -5.77 14.55
C LEU A 136 -1.46 -4.55 15.47
N PRO A 137 -0.46 -4.16 16.28
CA PRO A 137 -0.59 -3.09 17.29
C PRO A 137 -0.62 -1.67 16.71
#